data_AF-I0QLI8-F1
#
_entry.id   AF-I0QLI8-F1
#
_cell.length_a   1.000
_cell.length_b   1.000
_cell.length_c   1.000
_cell.angle_alpha   90.00
_cell.angle_beta   90.00
_cell.angle_gamma   90.00
#
_symmetry.space_group_name_H-M   'P 1'
#
loop_
_entity.id
_entity.type
_entity.pdbx_description
1 polymer ?
#
loop_
_entity_poly.entity_id
_entity_poly.type
_entity_poly.pdbx_seq_one_letter_code
_entity_poly.pdbx_strand_id
1 'polypeptide(L)'
;MGKLKTLQPRVQTMDVRIVKPMVVADIRITGYKLQQRRLRLWQRNPRCVVCGRVTEYPHGFDLDHTVPLYLGGEDVDGNCQILCNGPEGCHHKKTRNDMNQSK
;
A
#
# COMPACT_ATOMS: atom_id res chain seq x y z
N MET A 1 26.42 33.71 -28.10
CA MET A 1 25.92 32.44 -27.51
C MET A 1 24.88 31.85 -28.44
N GLY A 2 25.16 30.72 -29.10
CA GLY A 2 24.22 30.09 -30.05
C GLY A 2 23.25 29.17 -29.33
N LYS A 3 21.94 29.32 -29.57
CA LYS A 3 20.90 28.43 -29.02
C LYS A 3 20.74 27.20 -29.93
N LEU A 4 20.76 26.00 -29.36
CA LEU A 4 20.51 24.75 -30.07
C LEU A 4 19.02 24.62 -30.41
N LYS A 5 18.69 24.34 -31.68
CA LYS A 5 17.32 24.01 -32.12
C LYS A 5 17.04 22.53 -31.89
N THR A 6 16.00 22.21 -31.12
CA THR A 6 15.51 20.85 -30.93
C THR A 6 14.54 20.45 -32.05
N LEU A 7 14.54 19.17 -32.43
CA LEU A 7 13.63 18.62 -33.43
C LEU A 7 12.23 18.41 -32.82
N GLN A 8 11.19 18.61 -33.62
CA GLN A 8 9.81 18.40 -33.18
C GLN A 8 9.51 16.91 -33.00
N PRO A 9 8.79 16.51 -31.94
CA PRO A 9 8.42 15.12 -31.71
C PRO A 9 7.47 14.62 -32.81
N ARG A 10 7.78 13.43 -33.34
CA ARG A 10 7.08 12.81 -34.49
C ARG A 10 5.87 11.96 -34.08
N VAL A 11 5.63 11.81 -32.79
CA VAL A 11 4.55 10.98 -32.22
C VAL A 11 3.39 11.90 -31.85
N GLN A 12 2.20 11.60 -32.36
CA GLN A 12 0.97 12.29 -31.97
C GLN A 12 0.58 11.87 -30.55
N THR A 13 0.41 12.84 -29.65
CA THR A 13 -0.09 12.61 -28.30
C THR A 13 -1.58 12.33 -28.35
N MET A 14 -2.03 11.23 -27.75
CA MET A 14 -3.46 10.90 -27.69
C MET A 14 -4.23 11.88 -26.80
N ASP A 15 -5.43 12.27 -27.21
CA ASP A 15 -6.30 13.14 -26.42
C ASP A 15 -7.00 12.34 -25.30
N VAL A 16 -6.47 12.48 -24.09
CA VAL A 16 -6.97 11.82 -22.87
C VAL A 16 -8.30 12.39 -22.35
N ARG A 17 -8.88 13.41 -22.99
CA ARG A 17 -10.14 14.04 -22.54
C ARG A 17 -11.40 13.21 -22.82
N ILE A 18 -11.31 12.19 -23.68
CA ILE A 18 -12.47 11.41 -24.18
C ILE A 18 -12.71 10.13 -23.37
N VAL A 19 -11.76 9.70 -22.55
CA VAL A 19 -11.91 8.53 -21.69
C VAL A 19 -12.53 8.92 -20.36
N LYS A 20 -13.72 8.37 -20.03
CA LYS A 20 -14.23 8.37 -18.66
C LYS A 20 -13.18 7.64 -17.80
N PRO A 21 -12.55 8.29 -16.80
CA PRO A 21 -11.72 7.55 -15.86
C PRO A 21 -12.63 6.55 -15.17
N MET A 22 -12.26 5.27 -15.23
CA MET A 22 -12.81 4.29 -14.29
C MET A 22 -12.51 4.87 -12.91
N VAL A 23 -13.53 5.05 -12.07
CA VAL A 23 -13.31 5.47 -10.68
C VAL A 23 -12.63 4.29 -10.01
N VAL A 24 -11.31 4.26 -10.11
CA VAL A 24 -10.51 3.27 -9.42
C VAL A 24 -10.49 3.74 -7.97
N ALA A 25 -11.03 2.92 -7.08
CA ALA A 25 -10.75 3.04 -5.65
C ALA A 25 -9.22 2.96 -5.35
N ASP A 26 -8.38 2.60 -6.34
CA ASP A 26 -6.94 2.37 -6.24
C ASP A 26 -6.06 3.52 -6.77
N ILE A 27 -5.78 4.54 -5.96
CA ILE A 27 -4.40 5.06 -5.96
C ILE A 27 -3.75 4.54 -4.70
N ARG A 28 -3.28 3.29 -4.75
CA ARG A 28 -2.54 2.69 -3.64
C ARG A 28 -1.34 3.56 -3.31
N ILE A 29 -1.12 3.83 -2.03
CA ILE A 29 0.04 4.58 -1.58
C ILE A 29 1.30 3.77 -1.92
N THR A 30 2.21 4.36 -2.70
CA THR A 30 3.47 3.73 -3.11
C THR A 30 4.68 4.57 -2.70
N GLY A 31 5.87 3.97 -2.84
CA GLY A 31 7.16 4.67 -2.71
C GLY A 31 7.37 5.34 -1.35
N TYR A 32 7.89 6.57 -1.38
CA TYR A 32 8.24 7.35 -0.18
C TYR A 32 7.07 7.52 0.79
N LYS A 33 5.86 7.80 0.28
CA LYS A 33 4.66 7.99 1.11
C LYS A 33 4.31 6.72 1.89
N LEU A 34 4.47 5.55 1.25
CA LEU A 34 4.24 4.26 1.91
C LEU A 34 5.27 4.03 3.02
N GLN A 35 6.54 4.33 2.77
CA GLN A 35 7.60 4.18 3.77
C GLN A 35 7.39 5.12 4.97
N GLN A 36 6.99 6.38 4.71
CA GLN A 36 6.63 7.31 5.78
C GLN A 36 5.46 6.81 6.63
N ARG A 37 4.43 6.25 5.98
CA ARG A 37 3.27 5.67 6.68
C ARG A 37 3.68 4.49 7.54
N ARG A 38 4.48 3.56 7.00
CA ARG A 38 5.05 2.41 7.74
C ARG A 38 5.82 2.88 8.97
N LEU A 39 6.70 3.87 8.81
CA LEU A 39 7.48 4.41 9.91
C LEU A 39 6.60 5.06 10.98
N ARG A 40 5.63 5.88 10.58
CA ARG A 40 4.71 6.58 11.50
C ARG A 40 3.90 5.61 12.35
N LEU A 41 3.32 4.58 11.73
CA LEU A 41 2.52 3.59 12.43
C LEU A 41 3.40 2.71 13.34
N TRP A 42 4.60 2.36 12.89
CA TRP A 42 5.55 1.61 13.69
C TRP A 42 6.05 2.39 14.90
N GLN A 43 6.36 3.68 14.73
CA GLN A 43 6.74 4.57 15.84
C GLN A 43 5.63 4.73 16.87
N ARG A 44 4.36 4.71 16.43
CA ARG A 44 3.19 4.79 17.33
C ARG A 44 3.04 3.52 18.15
N ASN A 45 3.17 2.34 17.54
CA ASN A 45 3.13 1.07 18.25
C ASN A 45 3.90 -0.01 17.47
N PRO A 46 5.14 -0.35 17.85
CA PRO A 46 5.97 -1.28 17.10
C PRO A 46 5.64 -2.76 17.40
N ARG A 47 4.45 -3.05 17.94
CA ARG A 47 4.06 -4.41 18.33
C ARG A 47 3.05 -4.98 17.34
N CYS A 48 3.18 -6.29 17.09
CA CYS A 48 2.16 -7.04 16.38
C CYS A 48 0.84 -6.99 17.17
N VAL A 49 -0.26 -6.60 16.52
CA VAL A 49 -1.58 -6.49 17.18
C VAL A 49 -2.09 -7.85 17.67
N VAL A 50 -1.71 -8.95 17.01
CA VAL A 50 -2.19 -10.30 17.34
C VAL A 50 -1.36 -10.96 18.44
N CYS A 51 -0.03 -10.93 18.35
CA CYS A 51 0.84 -11.66 19.30
C CYS A 51 1.60 -10.78 20.29
N GLY A 52 1.51 -9.45 20.18
CA GLY A 52 2.17 -8.50 21.08
C GLY A 52 3.69 -8.39 20.95
N ARG A 53 4.34 -9.19 20.11
CA ARG A 53 5.78 -9.14 19.88
C ARG A 53 6.19 -7.81 19.24
N VAL A 54 7.29 -7.23 19.69
CA VAL A 54 7.93 -6.07 19.04
C VAL A 54 8.51 -6.49 17.69
N THR A 55 8.13 -5.78 16.62
CA THR A 55 8.57 -6.05 15.26
C THR A 55 9.77 -5.19 14.89
N GLU A 56 10.68 -5.75 14.11
CA GLU A 56 11.85 -5.04 13.60
C GLU A 56 11.47 -4.10 12.44
N TYR A 57 12.01 -2.88 12.42
CA TYR A 57 11.83 -1.97 11.30
C TYR A 57 13.02 -2.05 10.33
N PRO A 58 12.82 -2.02 8.99
CA PRO A 58 11.53 -1.98 8.29
C PRO A 58 10.96 -3.36 7.92
N HIS A 59 11.71 -4.43 8.15
CA HIS A 59 11.47 -5.74 7.52
C HIS A 59 10.78 -6.77 8.41
N GLY A 60 10.56 -6.52 9.69
CA GLY A 60 9.97 -7.49 10.63
C GLY A 60 8.44 -7.43 10.74
N PHE A 61 7.78 -6.67 9.86
CA PHE A 61 6.33 -6.56 9.84
C PHE A 61 5.79 -6.23 8.45
N ASP A 62 4.52 -6.57 8.27
CA ASP A 62 3.68 -6.07 7.21
C ASP A 62 2.63 -5.13 7.80
N LEU A 63 2.30 -4.10 7.03
CA LEU A 63 1.22 -3.17 7.34
C LEU A 63 -0.03 -3.66 6.61
N ASP A 64 -0.94 -4.25 7.36
CA ASP A 64 -2.12 -4.94 6.81
C ASP A 64 -3.41 -4.22 7.18
N HIS A 65 -4.45 -4.37 6.36
CA HIS A 65 -5.75 -3.77 6.63
C HIS A 65 -6.55 -4.61 7.63
N THR A 66 -7.16 -3.99 8.62
CA THR A 66 -8.06 -4.67 9.56
C THR A 66 -9.31 -5.17 8.86
N VAL A 67 -9.96 -4.31 8.08
CA VAL A 67 -10.99 -4.66 7.11
C VAL A 67 -10.35 -4.67 5.73
N PRO A 68 -10.31 -5.80 5.01
CA PRO A 68 -9.75 -5.88 3.67
C PRO A 68 -10.42 -4.89 2.70
N LEU A 69 -9.64 -4.32 1.79
CA LEU A 69 -10.15 -3.36 0.79
C LEU A 69 -11.28 -3.93 -0.07
N TYR A 70 -11.20 -5.22 -0.43
CA TYR A 70 -12.22 -5.89 -1.25
C TYR A 70 -13.55 -6.11 -0.50
N LEU A 71 -13.54 -6.05 0.83
CA LEU A 71 -14.74 -6.09 1.68
C LEU A 71 -15.25 -4.68 2.03
N GLY A 72 -14.77 -3.63 1.34
CA GLY A 72 -15.16 -2.25 1.58
C GLY A 72 -14.32 -1.53 2.65
N GLY A 73 -13.18 -2.08 3.04
CA GLY A 73 -12.23 -1.41 3.92
C GLY A 73 -11.62 -0.16 3.28
N GLU A 74 -11.40 0.89 4.08
CA GLU A 74 -10.74 2.11 3.63
C GLU A 74 -9.22 2.02 3.76
N ASP A 75 -8.46 2.66 2.86
CA ASP A 75 -7.00 2.75 2.95
C ASP A 75 -6.54 3.92 3.86
N VAL A 76 -6.93 3.87 5.13
CA VAL A 76 -6.62 4.89 6.14
C VAL A 76 -5.78 4.32 7.29
N ASP A 77 -5.00 5.16 7.97
CA ASP A 77 -4.15 4.72 9.09
C ASP A 77 -4.94 3.99 10.19
N GLY A 78 -6.21 4.36 10.42
CA GLY A 78 -7.08 3.70 11.39
C GLY A 78 -7.53 2.29 11.01
N ASN A 79 -7.51 1.95 9.71
CA ASN A 79 -7.79 0.60 9.22
C ASN A 79 -6.49 -0.19 8.98
N CYS A 80 -5.33 0.31 9.40
CA CYS A 80 -4.06 -0.38 9.25
C CYS A 80 -3.52 -0.87 10.59
N GLN A 81 -2.99 -2.09 10.58
CA GLN A 81 -2.40 -2.76 11.73
C GLN A 81 -1.03 -3.34 11.37
N ILE A 82 -0.15 -3.35 12.36
CA ILE A 82 1.17 -3.97 12.24
C ILE A 82 1.03 -5.44 12.61
N LEU A 83 1.43 -6.30 11.69
CA LEU A 83 1.46 -7.74 11.90
C LEU A 83 2.87 -8.26 11.66
N CYS A 84 3.35 -9.13 12.55
CA CYS A 84 4.62 -9.80 12.31
C CYS A 84 4.52 -10.67 11.05
N ASN A 85 5.57 -10.60 10.25
CA ASN A 85 5.71 -11.37 9.02
C ASN A 85 6.50 -12.66 9.27
N GLY A 86 6.80 -13.39 8.19
CA GLY A 86 7.47 -14.69 8.23
C GLY A 86 6.49 -15.88 8.17
N PRO A 87 7.01 -17.11 8.11
CA PRO A 87 6.21 -18.33 7.89
C PRO A 87 5.15 -18.54 8.97
N GLU A 88 5.51 -18.27 10.23
CA GLU A 88 4.63 -18.37 11.40
C GLU A 88 4.03 -17.02 11.81
N GLY A 89 4.24 -15.99 10.98
CA GLY A 89 3.79 -14.62 11.21
C GLY A 89 2.27 -14.52 11.27
N CYS A 90 1.79 -13.59 12.09
CA CYS A 90 0.36 -13.31 12.22
C CYS A 90 -0.24 -12.79 10.91
N HIS A 91 0.56 -12.11 10.08
CA HIS A 91 0.12 -11.64 8.76
C HIS A 91 -0.34 -12.80 7.88
N HIS A 92 0.51 -13.83 7.70
CA HIS A 92 0.19 -14.99 6.87
C HIS A 92 -1.05 -15.76 7.37
N LYS A 93 -1.23 -15.82 8.70
CA LYS A 93 -2.41 -16.45 9.32
C LYS A 93 -3.69 -15.66 8.99
N LYS A 94 -3.63 -14.33 9.07
CA LYS A 94 -4.76 -13.46 8.69
C LYS A 94 -5.07 -13.59 7.20
N THR A 95 -4.08 -13.48 6.31
CA THR A 95 -4.30 -13.62 4.85
C THR A 95 -4.99 -14.94 4.52
N ARG A 96 -4.59 -16.06 5.14
CA ARG A 96 -5.23 -17.36 4.94
C ARG A 96 -6.69 -17.37 5.43
N ASN A 97 -6.97 -16.74 6.55
CA ASN A 97 -8.32 -16.65 7.09
C ASN A 97 -9.23 -15.78 6.22
N ASP A 98 -8.73 -14.63 5.76
CA ASP A 98 -9.47 -13.69 4.91
C ASP A 98 -9.85 -14.34 3.56
N MET A 99 -8.91 -15.10 2.97
CA MET A 99 -9.15 -15.85 1.73
C MET A 99 -10.16 -17.00 1.93
N ASN A 100 -10.14 -17.67 3.08
CA ASN A 100 -11.06 -18.76 3.38
C ASN A 100 -12.50 -18.30 3.65
N GLN A 101 -12.71 -17.05 4.07
CA GLN A 101 -14.05 -16.48 4.27
C GLN A 101 -14.75 -16.06 2.97
N SER A 102 -14.07 -16.16 1.83
CA SER A 102 -14.62 -15.79 0.51
C SER A 102 -15.44 -16.93 -0.15
N LYS A 103 -16.07 -17.81 0.65
CA LYS A 103 -16.90 -18.92 0.15
C LYS A 103 -18.38 -18.71 0.43
#